data_AF-A0A162D5B9-F1
#
_entry.id   AF-A0A162D5B9-F1
#
_cell.length_a   1.000
_cell.length_b   1.000
_cell.length_c   1.000
_cell.angle_alpha   90.00
_cell.angle_beta   90.00
_cell.angle_gamma   90.00
#
_symmetry.space_group_name_H-M   'P 1'
#
loop_
_entity.id
_entity.type
_entity.pdbx_description
1 polymer ?
#
loop_
_entity_poly.entity_id
_entity_poly.type
_entity_poly.pdbx_seq_one_letter_code
_entity_poly.pdbx_strand_id
1 'polypeptide(L)'
;MNRQYVELTQITKEMYDITKRMEKASKEIFRLAENKANTELEYRRELGKSIVRLRSEGVQATLIPDMARAEVANLKHARDMALELHRSGLASLDVIQSQGNILQSISKYQSEV
;
A
#
# COMPACT_ATOMS: atom_id res chain seq x y z
N MET A 1 -7.93 -28.94 34.48
CA MET A 1 -8.20 -27.66 33.78
C MET A 1 -8.99 -28.00 32.52
N ASN A 2 -10.12 -27.34 32.28
CA ASN A 2 -11.05 -27.74 31.21
C ASN A 2 -10.50 -27.35 29.82
N ARG A 3 -10.43 -28.30 28.88
CA ARG A 3 -9.77 -28.13 27.56
C ARG A 3 -10.36 -26.97 26.74
N GLN A 4 -11.66 -26.74 26.87
CA GLN A 4 -12.41 -25.67 26.21
C GLN A 4 -11.98 -24.27 26.67
N TYR A 5 -11.55 -24.12 27.93
CA TYR A 5 -11.09 -22.83 28.48
C TYR A 5 -9.70 -22.44 27.94
N VAL A 6 -8.85 -23.44 27.67
CA VAL A 6 -7.50 -23.24 27.11
C VAL A 6 -7.59 -22.81 25.64
N GLU A 7 -8.48 -23.42 24.86
CA GLU A 7 -8.78 -23.04 23.46
C GLU A 7 -9.31 -21.60 23.34
N LEU A 8 -10.30 -21.21 24.15
CA LEU A 8 -10.87 -19.85 24.12
C LEU A 8 -9.82 -18.77 24.45
N THR A 9 -8.94 -19.06 25.41
CA THR A 9 -7.85 -18.15 25.79
C THR A 9 -6.84 -18.00 24.65
N GLN A 10 -6.57 -19.08 23.91
CA GLN A 10 -5.68 -19.07 22.75
C GLN A 10 -6.26 -18.27 21.58
N ILE A 11 -7.54 -18.47 21.24
CA ILE A 11 -8.23 -17.70 20.20
C ILE A 11 -8.24 -16.21 20.56
N THR A 12 -8.53 -15.87 21.82
CA THR A 12 -8.53 -14.48 22.30
C THR A 12 -7.15 -13.83 22.10
N LYS A 13 -6.07 -14.56 22.41
CA LYS A 13 -4.70 -14.10 22.21
C LYS A 13 -4.38 -13.88 20.73
N GLU A 14 -4.76 -14.83 19.87
CA GLU A 14 -4.56 -14.71 18.42
C GLU A 14 -5.34 -13.53 17.83
N MET A 15 -6.58 -13.30 18.26
CA MET A 15 -7.37 -12.13 17.86
C MET A 15 -6.69 -10.82 18.28
N TYR A 16 -6.16 -10.74 19.50
CA TYR A 16 -5.42 -9.57 19.98
C TYR A 16 -4.15 -9.31 19.16
N ASP A 17 -3.41 -10.36 18.81
CA ASP A 17 -2.23 -10.26 17.96
C ASP A 17 -2.58 -9.81 16.53
N ILE A 18 -3.71 -10.27 15.98
CA ILE A 18 -4.24 -9.78 14.70
C ILE A 18 -4.57 -8.29 14.80
N THR A 19 -5.25 -7.82 15.85
CA THR A 19 -5.55 -6.40 16.03
C THR A 19 -4.27 -5.55 16.03
N LYS A 20 -3.22 -5.99 16.74
CA LYS A 20 -1.91 -5.32 16.71
C LYS A 20 -1.28 -5.28 15.32
N ARG A 21 -1.37 -6.39 14.58
CA ARG A 21 -0.87 -6.46 13.20
C ARG A 21 -1.65 -5.53 12.28
N MET A 22 -2.97 -5.42 12.43
CA MET A 22 -3.80 -4.48 11.68
C MET A 22 -3.43 -3.03 11.98
N GLU A 23 -3.21 -2.67 13.25
CA GLU A 23 -2.79 -1.31 13.62
C GLU A 23 -1.44 -0.94 12.98
N LYS A 24 -0.47 -1.87 13.03
CA LYS A 24 0.83 -1.67 12.39
C LYS A 24 0.72 -1.56 10.87
N ALA A 25 -0.06 -2.44 10.23
CA ALA A 25 -0.29 -2.42 8.80
C ALA A 25 -0.97 -1.12 8.34
N SER A 26 -1.96 -0.65 9.10
CA SER A 26 -2.65 0.61 8.83
C SER A 26 -1.70 1.81 8.84
N LYS A 27 -0.84 1.94 9.87
CA LYS A 27 0.19 2.99 9.95
C LYS A 27 1.14 2.95 8.75
N GLU A 28 1.56 1.74 8.36
CA GLU A 28 2.44 1.57 7.21
C GLU A 28 1.74 1.94 5.88
N ILE A 29 0.46 1.62 5.72
CA ILE A 29 -0.33 2.01 4.54
C ILE A 29 -0.41 3.53 4.42
N PHE A 30 -0.61 4.26 5.53
CA PHE A 30 -0.59 5.72 5.49
C PHE A 30 0.76 6.26 5.00
N ARG A 31 1.87 5.68 5.47
CA ARG A 31 3.22 6.03 5.01
C ARG A 31 3.42 5.74 3.52
N LEU A 32 2.91 4.60 3.03
CA LEU A 32 2.94 4.24 1.62
C LEU A 32 2.08 5.18 0.77
N ALA A 33 0.93 5.62 1.29
CA ALA A 33 0.05 6.56 0.62
C ALA A 33 0.70 7.95 0.47
N GLU A 34 1.35 8.44 1.53
CA GLU A 34 2.13 9.67 1.50
C GLU A 34 3.28 9.57 0.49
N ASN A 35 4.07 8.49 0.53
CA ASN A 35 5.15 8.26 -0.41
C ASN A 35 4.66 8.21 -1.87
N LYS A 36 3.54 7.54 -2.12
CA LYS A 36 2.89 7.51 -3.43
C LYS A 36 2.48 8.92 -3.89
N ALA A 37 1.92 9.74 -3.01
CA ALA A 37 1.52 11.10 -3.35
C ALA A 37 2.74 11.98 -3.67
N ASN A 38 3.79 11.90 -2.86
CA ASN A 38 5.01 12.69 -3.03
C ASN A 38 5.75 12.32 -4.32
N THR A 39 5.86 11.02 -4.63
CA THR A 39 6.52 10.56 -5.87
C THR A 39 5.74 10.92 -7.14
N GLU A 40 4.40 10.89 -7.13
CA GLU A 40 3.59 11.41 -8.25
C GLU A 40 3.77 12.92 -8.41
N LEU A 41 3.76 13.70 -7.32
CA LEU A 41 3.98 15.14 -7.36
C LEU A 41 5.35 15.48 -8.00
N GLU A 42 6.41 14.84 -7.51
CA GLU A 42 7.76 15.07 -8.01
C GLU A 42 7.89 14.69 -9.49
N TYR A 43 7.42 13.50 -9.88
CA TYR A 43 7.40 13.06 -11.26
C TYR A 43 6.69 14.06 -12.19
N ARG A 44 5.49 14.52 -11.80
CA ARG A 44 4.71 15.48 -12.60
C ARG A 44 5.41 16.83 -12.73
N ARG A 45 6.01 17.31 -11.65
CA ARG A 45 6.73 18.57 -11.62
C ARG A 45 7.94 18.55 -12.55
N GLU A 46 8.78 17.53 -12.44
CA GLU A 46 9.99 17.42 -13.26
C GLU A 46 9.68 17.11 -14.73
N LEU A 47 8.66 16.29 -15.01
CA LEU A 47 8.20 16.06 -16.37
C LEU A 47 7.73 17.37 -17.02
N GLY A 48 6.94 18.18 -16.29
CA GLY A 48 6.48 19.48 -16.77
C GLY A 48 7.63 20.44 -17.08
N LYS A 49 8.63 20.52 -16.19
CA LYS A 49 9.85 21.32 -16.42
C LYS A 49 10.61 20.85 -17.66
N SER A 50 10.78 19.54 -17.82
CA SER A 50 11.45 18.95 -19.00
C SER A 50 10.73 19.31 -20.30
N ILE A 51 9.41 19.17 -20.35
CA ILE A 51 8.60 19.55 -21.53
C ILE A 51 8.77 21.03 -21.89
N VAL A 52 8.70 21.92 -20.90
CA VAL A 52 8.87 23.37 -21.13
C VAL A 52 10.27 23.69 -21.63
N ARG A 53 11.30 23.06 -21.04
CA ARG A 53 12.70 23.25 -21.44
C ARG A 53 12.93 22.77 -22.88
N LEU A 54 12.53 21.55 -23.22
CA LEU A 54 12.68 20.99 -24.58
C LEU A 54 11.93 21.84 -25.62
N ARG A 55 10.76 22.40 -25.26
CA ARG A 55 10.05 23.35 -26.12
C ARG A 55 10.84 24.64 -26.34
N SER A 56 11.46 25.19 -25.29
CA SER A 56 12.30 26.39 -25.40
C SER A 56 13.58 26.16 -26.20
N GLU A 57 14.09 24.93 -26.22
CA GLU A 57 15.25 24.50 -27.02
C GLU A 57 14.89 24.28 -28.50
N GLY A 58 13.62 24.44 -28.90
CA GLY A 58 13.18 24.28 -30.28
C GLY A 58 13.05 22.83 -30.74
N VAL A 59 12.99 21.87 -29.80
CA VAL A 59 12.77 20.45 -30.12
C VAL A 59 11.42 20.30 -30.84
N GLN A 60 11.39 19.46 -31.88
CA GLN A 60 10.18 19.17 -32.62
C GLN A 60 9.08 18.68 -31.68
N ALA A 61 7.89 19.29 -31.75
CA ALA A 61 6.80 19.05 -30.79
C ALA A 61 6.39 17.57 -30.67
N THR A 62 6.54 16.77 -31.73
CA THR A 62 6.25 15.34 -31.75
C THR A 62 7.26 14.50 -30.96
N LEU A 63 8.51 14.97 -30.78
CA LEU A 63 9.57 14.27 -30.05
C LEU A 63 9.60 14.61 -28.56
N ILE A 64 9.11 15.81 -28.18
CA ILE A 64 9.13 16.30 -26.80
C ILE A 64 8.54 15.29 -25.79
N PRO A 65 7.37 14.65 -26.03
CA PRO A 65 6.79 13.72 -25.05
C PRO A 65 7.68 12.51 -24.76
N ASP A 66 8.35 11.97 -25.78
CA ASP A 66 9.18 10.78 -25.62
C ASP A 66 10.52 11.13 -24.97
N MET A 67 11.14 12.25 -25.39
CA MET A 67 12.36 12.76 -24.77
C MET A 67 12.16 13.14 -23.30
N ALA A 68 11.09 13.87 -22.99
CA ALA A 68 10.80 14.28 -21.62
C ALA A 68 10.56 13.09 -20.70
N ARG A 69 9.81 12.08 -21.17
CA ARG A 69 9.60 10.84 -20.41
C ARG A 69 10.88 10.04 -20.21
N ALA A 70 11.79 10.04 -21.19
CA ALA A 70 13.09 9.37 -21.07
C ALA A 70 13.97 10.05 -20.00
N GLU A 71 14.00 11.38 -19.94
CA GLU A 71 14.78 12.12 -18.94
C GLU A 71 14.31 11.87 -17.50
N VAL A 72 12.99 11.76 -17.29
CA VAL A 72 12.41 11.51 -15.96
C VAL A 72 12.08 10.04 -15.71
N ALA A 73 12.67 9.11 -16.47
CA ALA A 73 12.34 7.68 -16.38
C ALA A 73 12.53 7.10 -14.97
N ASN A 74 13.57 7.54 -14.26
CA ASN A 74 13.82 7.12 -12.87
C ASN A 74 12.70 7.59 -11.91
N LEU A 75 12.22 8.83 -12.07
CA LEU A 75 11.10 9.35 -11.28
C LEU A 75 9.81 8.61 -11.59
N LYS A 76 9.58 8.28 -12.87
CA LYS A 76 8.44 7.44 -13.28
C LYS A 76 8.50 6.07 -12.61
N HIS A 77 9.67 5.44 -12.62
CA HIS A 77 9.87 4.15 -11.98
C HIS A 77 9.61 4.21 -10.48
N ALA A 78 10.14 5.21 -9.78
CA ALA A 78 9.92 5.40 -8.34
C ALA A 78 8.42 5.61 -8.02
N ARG A 79 7.72 6.41 -8.81
CA ARG A 79 6.27 6.59 -8.71
C ARG A 79 5.51 5.28 -8.91
N ASP A 80 5.82 4.55 -9.98
CA ASP A 80 5.12 3.29 -10.32
C ASP A 80 5.36 2.25 -9.22
N MET A 81 6.58 2.17 -8.69
CA MET A 81 6.90 1.33 -7.53
C MET A 81 6.09 1.75 -6.30
N ALA A 82 6.03 3.04 -5.97
CA ALA A 82 5.27 3.52 -4.81
C ALA A 82 3.77 3.22 -4.93
N LEU A 83 3.22 3.32 -6.15
CA LEU A 83 1.83 2.95 -6.43
C LEU A 83 1.58 1.46 -6.18
N GLU A 84 2.43 0.58 -6.71
CA GLU A 84 2.27 -0.87 -6.55
C GLU A 84 2.48 -1.29 -5.10
N LEU A 85 3.48 -0.74 -4.40
CA LEU A 85 3.68 -1.01 -2.98
C LEU A 85 2.46 -0.61 -2.13
N HIS A 86 1.85 0.54 -2.40
CA HIS A 86 0.63 0.95 -1.72
C HIS A 86 -0.54 -0.02 -2.00
N ARG A 87 -0.71 -0.46 -3.26
CA ARG A 87 -1.73 -1.46 -3.63
C ARG A 87 -1.50 -2.80 -2.92
N SER A 88 -0.27 -3.29 -2.90
CA SER A 88 0.09 -4.52 -2.20
C SER A 88 -0.11 -4.39 -0.69
N GLY A 89 0.15 -3.20 -0.12
CA GLY A 89 -0.12 -2.89 1.28
C GLY A 89 -1.61 -3.03 1.62
N LEU A 90 -2.49 -2.43 0.83
CA LEU A 90 -3.95 -2.57 0.98
C LEU A 90 -4.40 -4.03 0.88
N ALA A 91 -3.95 -4.76 -0.15
CA ALA A 91 -4.29 -6.18 -0.31
C ALA A 91 -3.83 -7.03 0.88
N SER A 92 -2.67 -6.71 1.47
CA SER A 92 -2.17 -7.40 2.66
C SER A 92 -3.03 -7.12 3.89
N LEU A 93 -3.54 -5.90 4.05
CA LEU A 93 -4.47 -5.56 5.14
C LEU A 93 -5.78 -6.33 5.02
N ASP A 94 -6.33 -6.47 3.81
CA ASP A 94 -7.55 -7.25 3.56
C ASP A 94 -7.38 -8.72 3.96
N VAL A 95 -6.21 -9.31 3.69
CA VAL A 95 -5.89 -10.67 4.14
C VAL A 95 -5.89 -10.78 5.66
N ILE A 96 -5.29 -9.80 6.36
CA ILE A 96 -5.27 -9.79 7.84
C ILE A 96 -6.71 -9.64 8.39
N GLN A 97 -7.53 -8.79 7.77
CA GLN A 97 -8.94 -8.64 8.16
C GLN A 97 -9.73 -9.93 7.94
N SER A 98 -9.51 -10.63 6.82
CA SER A 98 -10.11 -11.94 6.56
C SER A 98 -9.72 -12.98 7.61
N GLN A 99 -8.45 -13.02 8.03
CA GLN A 99 -7.99 -13.88 9.13
C GLN A 99 -8.74 -13.57 10.44
N GLY A 100 -8.90 -12.29 10.78
CA GLY A 100 -9.68 -11.86 11.95
C GLY A 100 -11.15 -12.31 11.90
N ASN A 101 -11.79 -12.19 10.73
CA ASN A 101 -13.17 -12.63 10.54
C ASN A 101 -13.34 -14.14 10.70
N ILE A 102 -12.38 -14.94 10.21
CA ILE A 102 -12.38 -16.39 10.37
C ILE A 102 -12.31 -16.77 11.86
N LEU A 103 -11.38 -16.17 12.62
CA LEU A 103 -11.26 -16.43 14.06
C LEU A 103 -12.51 -15.99 14.83
N GLN A 104 -13.12 -14.85 14.47
CA GLN A 104 -14.36 -14.41 15.07
C GLN A 104 -15.50 -15.42 14.84
N SER A 105 -15.61 -15.95 13.63
CA SER A 105 -16.61 -16.98 13.31
C SER A 105 -16.38 -18.26 14.11
N ILE A 106 -15.13 -18.75 14.19
CA ILE A 106 -14.78 -19.94 15.00
C ILE A 106 -15.18 -19.72 16.46
N SER A 107 -14.85 -18.56 17.03
CA SER A 107 -15.19 -18.20 18.42
C SER A 107 -16.70 -18.22 18.68
N LYS A 108 -17.52 -17.69 17.75
CA LYS A 108 -18.98 -17.73 17.86
C LYS A 108 -19.52 -19.17 17.91
N TYR A 109 -19.10 -20.03 16.99
CA TYR A 109 -19.52 -21.44 16.98
C TYR A 109 -19.12 -22.17 18.26
N GLN A 110 -17.95 -21.89 18.83
CA GLN A 110 -17.53 -22.48 20.11
C GLN A 110 -18.32 -21.98 21.32
N SER A 111 -18.95 -20.80 21.24
CA SER A 111 -19.80 -20.26 22.31
C SER A 111 -21.24 -20.78 22.27
N GLU A 112 -21.67 -21.33 21.14
CA GLU A 112 -23.02 -21.88 20.92
C GLU A 112 -23.15 -23.38 21.24
N VAL A 113 -22.02 -24.09 21.41
CA VAL A 113 -21.92 -25.53 21.73
C VAL A 113 -21.48 -25.74 23.17
#